data_AF-A0A2G9HD82-F1
#
_entry.id   AF-A0A2G9HD82-F1
#
_cell.length_a   1.000
_cell.length_b   1.000
_cell.length_c   1.000
_cell.angle_alpha   90.00
_cell.angle_beta   90.00
_cell.angle_gamma   90.00
#
_symmetry.space_group_name_H-M   'P 1'
#
loop_
_entity.id
_entity.type
_entity.pdbx_description
1 polymer ?
#
loop_
_entity_poly.entity_id
_entity_poly.type
_entity_poly.pdbx_seq_one_letter_code
_entity_poly.pdbx_strand_id
1 'polypeptide(L)'
;MSDAPKMGSRPLDKDVLRSFISSAMPFGTPLDLSYSNISAIRATGFSSADAPPAERKQPAWKPYLYRGKQRILFTIHDTVHAAMYDRDEIPDSITISGQVNCRAELEGLPDVSFPLTGLDTARFESLSFHPCAQVPEHTGDKQSITFSPPLGNFVLMRYQARCSVVPPIKGFYQLSMVSENEGAFLFKLSLMEGYKAPLTIEFCTITMPFPRRRVVSFDGTPSIGTVSNTDHSVEWKIITNARSVSGKSIEATFPGTVRFAPWQDQRLPSSGLALGSMADEDSDPETESSGSMVNVEDYIMEKMNKDLQAVDLEEPFCWQAYNYAKVCSVLIDFTY
;
A
#
# COMPACT_ATOMS: atom_id res chain seq x y z
N MET A 1 41.17 -21.99 25.22
CA MET A 1 40.49 -20.69 25.33
C MET A 1 40.65 -20.01 23.98
N SER A 2 39.55 -19.88 23.23
CA SER A 2 39.55 -19.44 21.84
C SER A 2 39.25 -17.95 21.78
N ASP A 3 40.17 -17.17 21.22
CA ASP A 3 39.96 -15.76 20.89
C ASP A 3 38.96 -15.65 19.74
N ALA A 4 37.82 -15.02 20.00
CA ALA A 4 36.87 -14.60 18.98
C ALA A 4 37.18 -13.14 18.60
N PRO A 5 37.25 -12.78 17.31
CA PRO A 5 37.49 -11.40 16.91
C PRO A 5 36.23 -10.56 17.18
N LYS A 6 36.38 -9.53 18.03
CA LYS A 6 35.35 -8.52 18.24
C LYS A 6 35.08 -7.78 16.93
N MET A 7 33.92 -8.02 16.35
CA MET A 7 33.38 -7.27 15.22
C MET A 7 33.07 -5.84 15.69
N GLY A 8 34.05 -4.94 15.62
CA GLY A 8 33.85 -3.53 15.92
C GLY A 8 32.97 -2.89 14.86
N SER A 9 31.76 -2.46 15.22
CA SER A 9 30.91 -1.63 14.37
C SER A 9 31.61 -0.29 14.14
N ARG A 10 32.22 -0.08 12.97
CA ARG A 10 32.74 1.23 12.59
C ARG A 10 31.61 2.26 12.67
N PRO A 11 31.83 3.44 13.25
CA PRO A 11 30.83 4.49 13.27
C PRO A 11 30.44 4.84 11.83
N LEU A 12 29.13 4.96 11.59
CA LEU A 12 28.57 5.27 10.29
C LEU A 12 29.00 6.69 9.91
N ASP A 13 29.78 6.83 8.83
CA ASP A 13 30.30 8.10 8.38
C ASP A 13 29.14 8.95 7.81
N LYS A 14 28.67 9.88 8.65
CA LYS A 14 27.49 10.73 8.36
C LYS A 14 27.73 11.63 7.14
N ASP A 15 28.97 12.03 6.89
CA ASP A 15 29.29 12.94 5.80
C ASP A 15 29.34 12.21 4.46
N VAL A 16 29.83 10.97 4.45
CA VAL A 16 29.73 10.08 3.29
C VAL A 16 28.27 9.80 2.95
N LEU A 17 27.43 9.50 3.95
CA LEU A 17 26.01 9.25 3.72
C LEU A 17 25.27 10.48 3.18
N ARG A 18 25.48 11.65 3.78
CA ARG A 18 24.87 12.92 3.29
C ARG A 18 25.29 13.21 1.86
N SER A 19 26.59 13.13 1.57
CA SER A 19 27.12 13.35 0.23
C SER A 19 26.53 12.36 -0.78
N PHE A 20 26.42 11.07 -0.41
CA PHE A 20 25.80 10.08 -1.27
C PHE A 20 24.34 10.42 -1.57
N ILE A 21 23.53 10.74 -0.55
CA ILE A 21 22.11 11.09 -0.73
C ILE A 21 21.96 12.32 -1.64
N SER A 22 22.75 13.38 -1.43
CA SER A 22 22.68 14.59 -2.25
C SER A 22 23.06 14.36 -3.72
N SER A 23 24.00 13.45 -3.99
CA SER A 23 24.39 13.09 -5.37
C SER A 23 23.46 12.07 -6.02
N ALA A 24 22.98 11.09 -5.24
CA ALA A 24 22.10 10.02 -5.70
C ALA A 24 20.67 10.49 -5.95
N MET A 25 20.19 11.41 -5.11
CA MET A 25 18.81 11.86 -5.04
C MET A 25 18.72 13.39 -4.92
N PRO A 26 19.21 14.18 -5.90
CA PRO A 26 19.05 15.62 -5.85
C PRO A 26 17.56 15.98 -5.76
N PHE A 27 17.21 16.82 -4.77
CA PHE A 27 15.84 17.20 -4.44
C PHE A 27 14.87 16.03 -4.15
N GLY A 28 15.40 14.88 -3.75
CA GLY A 28 14.62 13.70 -3.38
C GLY A 28 14.24 12.77 -4.54
N THR A 29 14.67 13.06 -5.77
CA THR A 29 14.42 12.20 -6.94
C THR A 29 15.62 11.30 -7.20
N PRO A 30 15.51 9.96 -7.07
CA PRO A 30 16.60 9.04 -7.39
C PRO A 30 17.04 9.15 -8.84
N LEU A 31 18.34 9.34 -9.04
CA LEU A 31 19.01 9.38 -10.35
C LEU A 31 19.97 8.22 -10.54
N ASP A 32 20.87 7.98 -9.57
CA ASP A 32 21.76 6.82 -9.56
C ASP A 32 21.94 6.37 -8.12
N LEU A 33 21.75 5.07 -7.85
CA LEU A 33 21.92 4.49 -6.53
C LEU A 33 23.21 3.65 -6.43
N SER A 34 24.02 3.62 -7.50
CA SER A 34 25.32 2.94 -7.53
C SER A 34 26.34 3.72 -6.70
N TYR A 35 26.61 3.23 -5.49
CA TYR A 35 27.64 3.78 -4.62
C TYR A 35 29.02 3.86 -5.31
N SER A 36 29.37 2.84 -6.09
CA SER A 36 30.63 2.81 -6.84
C SER A 36 30.72 3.93 -7.87
N ASN A 37 29.64 4.18 -8.62
CA ASN A 37 29.61 5.23 -9.63
C ASN A 37 29.69 6.62 -8.98
N ILE A 38 28.87 6.85 -7.95
CA ILE A 38 28.85 8.14 -7.24
C ILE A 38 30.18 8.42 -6.56
N SER A 39 30.80 7.40 -5.95
CA SER A 39 32.11 7.52 -5.34
C SER A 39 33.20 7.82 -6.36
N ALA A 40 33.15 7.19 -7.54
CA ALA A 40 34.08 7.45 -8.63
C ALA A 40 33.93 8.90 -9.15
N ILE A 41 32.71 9.33 -9.47
CA ILE A 41 32.43 10.70 -9.93
C ILE A 41 32.89 11.74 -8.90
N ARG A 42 32.68 11.48 -7.61
CA ARG A 42 33.15 12.36 -6.55
C ARG A 42 34.68 12.42 -6.49
N ALA A 43 35.36 11.28 -6.63
CA ALA A 43 36.81 11.20 -6.51
C ALA A 43 37.54 11.78 -7.73
N THR A 44 37.01 11.58 -8.94
CA THR A 44 37.69 11.93 -10.19
C THR A 44 37.02 13.04 -11.00
N GLY A 45 35.87 13.52 -10.56
CA GLY A 45 34.99 14.38 -11.37
C GLY A 45 34.37 13.61 -12.54
N PHE A 46 33.66 14.34 -13.41
CA PHE A 46 33.21 13.81 -14.70
C PHE A 46 34.42 13.71 -15.65
N SER A 47 34.68 12.54 -16.23
CA SER A 47 35.69 12.42 -17.28
C SER A 47 35.22 13.18 -18.53
N SER A 48 36.15 13.77 -19.29
CA SER A 48 35.82 14.30 -20.63
C SER A 48 35.27 13.22 -21.57
N ALA A 49 35.61 11.95 -21.31
CA ALA A 49 35.04 10.79 -22.01
C ALA A 49 33.66 10.35 -21.46
N ASP A 50 33.20 10.91 -20.34
CA ASP A 50 31.84 10.72 -19.81
C ASP A 50 30.87 11.82 -20.28
N ALA A 51 31.40 12.86 -20.93
CA ALA A 51 30.56 13.83 -21.61
C ALA A 51 29.99 13.19 -22.90
N PRO A 52 28.70 13.35 -23.18
CA PRO A 52 28.14 12.87 -24.43
C PRO A 52 28.81 13.57 -25.63
N PRO A 53 28.88 12.92 -26.80
CA PRO A 53 29.38 13.55 -28.02
C PRO A 53 28.64 14.86 -28.28
N ALA A 54 29.37 15.92 -28.62
CA ALA A 54 28.85 17.30 -28.76
C ALA A 54 27.67 17.44 -29.74
N GLU A 55 27.48 16.47 -30.64
CA GLU A 55 26.40 16.44 -31.63
C GLU A 55 25.07 15.90 -31.09
N ARG A 56 25.04 15.26 -29.91
CA ARG A 56 23.82 14.70 -29.30
C ARG A 56 23.42 15.47 -28.05
N LYS A 57 22.19 15.99 -28.03
CA LYS A 57 21.59 16.58 -26.82
C LYS A 57 21.45 15.51 -25.74
N GLN A 58 22.07 15.76 -24.59
CA GLN A 58 21.97 14.89 -23.43
C GLN A 58 20.56 14.98 -22.83
N PRO A 59 19.86 13.86 -22.59
CA PRO A 59 18.61 13.90 -21.90
C PRO A 59 18.82 14.28 -20.43
N ALA A 60 17.89 15.06 -19.86
CA ALA A 60 17.99 15.57 -18.49
C ALA A 60 18.11 14.45 -17.42
N TRP A 61 17.57 13.26 -17.72
CA TRP A 61 17.60 12.08 -16.84
C TRP A 61 18.87 11.23 -16.96
N LYS A 62 19.85 11.63 -17.78
CA LYS A 62 21.13 10.92 -17.92
C LYS A 62 22.29 11.91 -17.84
N PRO A 63 22.62 12.43 -16.64
CA PRO A 63 23.62 13.50 -16.45
C PRO A 63 25.06 13.08 -16.74
N TYR A 64 25.35 11.78 -16.77
CA TYR A 64 26.64 11.22 -17.16
C TYR A 64 26.47 9.86 -17.84
N LEU A 65 27.52 9.39 -18.50
CA LEU A 65 27.53 8.08 -19.15
C LEU A 65 27.85 6.96 -18.16
N TYR A 66 27.06 5.89 -18.21
CA TYR A 66 27.37 4.67 -17.46
C TYR A 66 28.61 4.00 -18.05
N ARG A 67 29.45 3.42 -17.19
CA ARG A 67 30.57 2.55 -17.56
C ARG A 67 30.50 1.24 -16.81
N GLY A 68 30.78 0.14 -17.50
CA GLY A 68 30.87 -1.17 -16.89
C GLY A 68 30.04 -2.22 -17.62
N LYS A 69 29.81 -3.35 -16.95
CA LYS A 69 29.09 -4.47 -17.56
C LYS A 69 27.68 -4.02 -17.94
N GLN A 70 27.34 -4.22 -19.21
CA GLN A 70 26.04 -3.84 -19.74
C GLN A 70 24.96 -4.88 -19.40
N ARG A 71 23.80 -4.42 -18.91
CA ARG A 71 22.65 -5.25 -18.57
C ARG A 71 21.38 -4.42 -18.55
N ILE A 72 20.27 -5.05 -18.92
CA ILE A 72 18.92 -4.52 -18.66
C ILE A 72 18.10 -5.57 -17.91
N LEU A 73 17.35 -5.14 -16.91
CA LEU A 73 16.45 -5.99 -16.14
C LEU A 73 15.06 -5.34 -16.14
N PHE A 74 14.05 -6.13 -16.47
CA PHE A 74 12.65 -5.74 -16.32
C PHE A 74 12.03 -6.53 -15.17
N THR A 75 11.16 -5.87 -14.41
CA THR A 75 10.36 -6.52 -13.36
C THR A 75 8.95 -5.99 -13.42
N ILE A 76 8.00 -6.89 -13.66
CA ILE A 76 6.58 -6.58 -13.71
C ILE A 76 6.01 -6.86 -12.31
N HIS A 77 5.28 -5.89 -11.78
CA HIS A 77 4.61 -6.02 -10.49
C HIS A 77 3.12 -5.73 -10.69
N ASP A 78 2.29 -6.74 -10.44
CA ASP A 78 0.84 -6.66 -10.49
C ASP A 78 0.23 -6.63 -9.09
N THR A 79 -0.88 -5.91 -8.97
CA THR A 79 -1.73 -5.91 -7.78
C THR A 79 -3.16 -6.17 -8.22
N VAL A 80 -3.71 -7.30 -7.74
CA VAL A 80 -5.10 -7.68 -7.97
C VAL A 80 -5.95 -7.06 -6.86
N HIS A 81 -6.84 -6.14 -7.24
CA HIS A 81 -7.85 -5.60 -6.35
C HIS A 81 -9.14 -6.36 -6.59
N ALA A 82 -9.65 -7.03 -5.56
CA ALA A 82 -10.89 -7.78 -5.64
C ALA A 82 -11.81 -7.43 -4.47
N ALA A 83 -13.09 -7.21 -4.77
CA ALA A 83 -14.17 -7.20 -3.78
C ALA A 83 -15.08 -8.38 -4.09
N MET A 84 -15.18 -9.30 -3.12
CA MET A 84 -15.97 -10.52 -3.23
C MET A 84 -17.18 -10.43 -2.32
N TYR A 85 -18.38 -10.54 -2.89
CA TYR A 85 -19.64 -10.36 -2.15
C TYR A 85 -20.33 -11.67 -1.80
N ASP A 86 -20.02 -12.76 -2.52
CA ASP A 86 -20.66 -14.07 -2.33
C ASP A 86 -22.20 -13.98 -2.34
N ARG A 87 -22.74 -13.16 -3.25
CA ARG A 87 -24.18 -12.92 -3.43
C ARG A 87 -24.52 -12.92 -4.91
N ASP A 88 -25.59 -13.61 -5.28
CA ASP A 88 -26.03 -13.71 -6.68
C ASP A 88 -26.43 -12.35 -7.26
N GLU A 89 -26.94 -11.43 -6.42
CA GLU A 89 -27.42 -10.12 -6.86
C GLU A 89 -26.31 -9.07 -6.99
N ILE A 90 -25.17 -9.27 -6.34
CA ILE A 90 -24.06 -8.31 -6.31
C ILE A 90 -22.84 -8.95 -6.97
N PRO A 91 -22.46 -8.54 -8.19
CA PRO A 91 -21.31 -9.11 -8.87
C PRO A 91 -20.01 -8.74 -8.14
N ASP A 92 -19.10 -9.71 -8.05
CA ASP A 92 -17.73 -9.47 -7.63
C ASP A 92 -17.05 -8.45 -8.56
N SER A 93 -16.20 -7.59 -8.00
CA SER A 93 -15.41 -6.64 -8.78
C SER A 93 -13.94 -6.99 -8.72
N ILE A 94 -13.27 -6.98 -9.88
CA ILE A 94 -11.85 -7.32 -10.00
C ILE A 94 -11.19 -6.33 -10.95
N THR A 95 -10.11 -5.71 -10.49
CA THR A 95 -9.26 -4.85 -11.30
C THR A 95 -7.80 -5.17 -11.04
N ILE A 96 -6.95 -4.92 -12.04
CA ILE A 96 -5.50 -5.08 -11.90
C ILE A 96 -4.86 -3.73 -12.08
N SER A 97 -3.98 -3.36 -11.15
CA SER A 97 -3.03 -2.28 -11.34
C SER A 97 -1.63 -2.84 -11.35
N GLY A 98 -0.79 -2.46 -12.30
CA GLY A 98 0.57 -2.93 -12.36
C GLY A 98 1.56 -1.89 -12.84
N GLN A 99 2.84 -2.25 -12.75
CA GLN A 99 3.95 -1.42 -13.19
C GLN A 99 5.08 -2.27 -13.75
N VAL A 100 5.73 -1.75 -14.80
CA VAL A 100 6.96 -2.32 -15.34
C VAL A 100 8.12 -1.48 -14.83
N ASN A 101 8.93 -2.09 -13.97
CA ASN A 101 10.20 -1.53 -13.50
C ASN A 101 11.30 -1.89 -14.48
N CYS A 102 12.20 -0.95 -14.75
CA CYS A 102 13.37 -1.15 -15.57
C CYS A 102 14.62 -0.75 -14.77
N ARG A 103 15.65 -1.60 -14.82
CA ARG A 103 17.00 -1.27 -14.40
C ARG A 103 17.91 -1.35 -15.62
N ALA A 104 18.45 -0.22 -16.03
CA ALA A 104 19.33 -0.14 -17.19
C ALA A 104 20.75 0.24 -16.78
N GLU A 105 21.67 -0.67 -17.04
CA GLU A 105 23.11 -0.51 -16.89
C GLU A 105 23.68 -0.54 -18.31
N LEU A 106 23.56 0.56 -19.08
CA LEU A 106 23.92 0.61 -20.50
C LEU A 106 24.89 1.74 -20.80
N GLU A 107 26.01 1.40 -21.45
CA GLU A 107 27.04 2.37 -21.84
C GLU A 107 26.55 3.27 -22.97
N GLY A 108 27.05 4.52 -23.01
CA GLY A 108 26.65 5.50 -24.02
C GLY A 108 25.21 6.00 -23.86
N LEU A 109 24.57 6.35 -24.98
CA LEU A 109 23.17 6.81 -25.05
C LEU A 109 22.36 5.92 -26.01
N PRO A 110 22.12 4.64 -25.68
CA PRO A 110 21.34 3.76 -26.52
C PRO A 110 19.85 4.01 -26.34
N ASP A 111 19.11 3.86 -27.44
CA ASP A 111 17.66 3.73 -27.42
C ASP A 111 17.29 2.25 -27.33
N VAL A 112 16.40 1.93 -26.40
CA VAL A 112 15.90 0.58 -26.14
C VAL A 112 14.49 0.49 -26.71
N SER A 113 14.26 -0.52 -27.55
CA SER A 113 12.90 -0.87 -28.01
C SER A 113 12.33 -1.99 -27.14
N PHE A 114 11.13 -1.76 -26.61
CA PHE A 114 10.40 -2.68 -25.74
C PHE A 114 9.02 -2.97 -26.33
N PRO A 115 8.86 -4.14 -26.99
CA PRO A 115 7.58 -4.51 -27.58
C PRO A 115 6.60 -5.00 -26.51
N LEU A 116 5.39 -4.43 -26.52
CA LEU A 116 4.23 -4.85 -25.78
C LEU A 116 3.26 -5.58 -26.71
N THR A 117 2.64 -6.63 -26.19
CA THR A 117 1.66 -7.47 -26.88
C THR A 117 0.48 -7.76 -25.96
N GLY A 118 -0.70 -8.06 -26.51
CA GLY A 118 -1.86 -8.44 -25.73
C GLY A 118 -2.57 -7.25 -25.06
N LEU A 119 -2.36 -6.03 -25.57
CA LEU A 119 -2.96 -4.82 -25.02
C LEU A 119 -4.49 -4.81 -25.17
N ASP A 120 -5.01 -5.25 -26.31
CA ASP A 120 -6.45 -5.30 -26.58
C ASP A 120 -7.10 -6.41 -25.74
N THR A 121 -6.38 -7.55 -25.61
CA THR A 121 -6.84 -8.69 -24.81
C THR A 121 -6.90 -8.35 -23.32
N ALA A 122 -5.91 -7.61 -22.83
CA ALA A 122 -5.80 -7.23 -21.43
C ALA A 122 -6.79 -6.13 -21.01
N ARG A 123 -7.50 -5.48 -21.94
CA ARG A 123 -8.51 -4.44 -21.66
C ARG A 123 -7.98 -3.36 -20.73
N PHE A 124 -6.86 -2.75 -21.10
CA PHE A 124 -6.27 -1.63 -20.36
C PHE A 124 -7.24 -0.44 -20.34
N GLU A 125 -7.49 0.09 -19.14
CA GLU A 125 -8.27 1.30 -18.93
C GLU A 125 -7.38 2.54 -18.90
N SER A 126 -6.14 2.39 -18.39
CA SER A 126 -5.18 3.47 -18.28
C SER A 126 -3.76 2.94 -18.47
N LEU A 127 -2.97 3.71 -19.22
CA LEU A 127 -1.54 3.50 -19.43
C LEU A 127 -0.83 4.83 -19.19
N SER A 128 0.27 4.80 -18.44
CA SER A 128 1.16 5.94 -18.28
C SER A 128 2.61 5.49 -18.41
N PHE A 129 3.45 6.38 -18.95
CA PHE A 129 4.83 6.08 -19.28
C PHE A 129 5.77 7.06 -18.62
N HIS A 130 7.00 6.60 -18.38
CA HIS A 130 8.09 7.48 -17.96
C HIS A 130 8.37 8.52 -19.06
N PRO A 131 8.77 9.76 -18.71
CA PRO A 131 9.12 10.79 -19.70
C PRO A 131 10.25 10.42 -20.67
N CYS A 132 11.05 9.39 -20.36
CA CYS A 132 12.07 8.89 -21.26
C CYS A 132 11.52 8.05 -22.43
N ALA A 133 10.24 7.69 -22.38
CA ALA A 133 9.59 6.86 -23.36
C ALA A 133 8.99 7.67 -24.50
N GLN A 134 9.30 7.23 -25.72
CA GLN A 134 8.67 7.62 -26.96
C GLN A 134 7.71 6.51 -27.34
N VAL A 135 6.43 6.84 -27.32
CA VAL A 135 5.35 5.90 -27.51
C VAL A 135 4.61 6.29 -28.79
N PRO A 136 4.72 5.49 -29.86
CA PRO A 136 3.93 5.70 -31.07
C PRO A 136 2.43 5.61 -30.79
N GLU A 137 1.61 6.18 -31.65
CA GLU A 137 0.16 5.98 -31.60
C GLU A 137 -0.18 4.49 -31.65
N HIS A 138 -1.10 4.08 -30.78
CA HIS A 138 -1.46 2.67 -30.60
C HIS A 138 -2.03 2.10 -31.91
N THR A 139 -1.40 1.05 -32.43
CA THR A 139 -1.79 0.41 -33.70
C THR A 139 -2.22 -1.03 -33.43
N GLY A 140 -3.46 -1.22 -32.98
CA GLY A 140 -4.00 -2.54 -32.60
C GLY A 140 -3.23 -3.20 -31.44
N ASP A 141 -3.33 -4.51 -31.28
CA ASP A 141 -2.83 -5.27 -30.10
C ASP A 141 -1.30 -5.24 -29.84
N LYS A 142 -0.51 -4.56 -30.69
CA LYS A 142 0.95 -4.45 -30.56
C LYS A 142 1.37 -3.00 -30.43
N GLN A 143 2.22 -2.73 -29.45
CA GLN A 143 2.77 -1.40 -29.22
C GLN A 143 4.26 -1.52 -28.93
N SER A 144 5.10 -0.77 -29.64
CA SER A 144 6.53 -0.75 -29.40
C SER A 144 6.92 0.54 -28.71
N ILE A 145 7.44 0.46 -27.49
CA ILE A 145 7.92 1.62 -26.74
C ILE A 145 9.41 1.76 -27.01
N THR A 146 9.85 2.93 -27.46
CA THR A 146 11.29 3.22 -27.57
C THR A 146 11.68 4.19 -26.45
N PHE A 147 12.78 3.95 -25.75
CA PHE A 147 13.19 4.86 -24.67
C PHE A 147 14.71 4.89 -24.49
N SER A 148 15.24 6.06 -24.12
CA SER A 148 16.62 6.19 -23.66
C SER A 148 16.63 6.12 -22.12
N PRO A 149 17.02 5.00 -21.48
CA PRO A 149 16.76 4.80 -20.06
C PRO A 149 17.55 5.75 -19.15
N PRO A 150 16.93 6.21 -18.04
CA PRO A 150 17.65 6.73 -16.88
C PRO A 150 18.67 5.73 -16.32
N LEU A 151 19.57 6.22 -15.49
CA LEU A 151 20.48 5.36 -14.73
C LEU A 151 19.73 4.70 -13.56
N GLY A 152 20.13 3.47 -13.24
CA GLY A 152 19.55 2.75 -12.09
C GLY A 152 18.11 2.27 -12.33
N ASN A 153 17.34 2.22 -11.24
CA ASN A 153 15.98 1.67 -11.23
C ASN A 153 14.96 2.79 -11.48
N PHE A 154 14.05 2.58 -12.42
CA PHE A 154 12.92 3.48 -12.66
C PHE A 154 11.69 2.70 -13.09
N VAL A 155 10.52 3.33 -12.97
CA VAL A 155 9.25 2.77 -13.47
C VAL A 155 9.10 3.22 -14.91
N LEU A 156 9.16 2.28 -15.86
CA LEU A 156 9.01 2.56 -17.29
C LEU A 156 7.55 2.84 -17.64
N MET A 157 6.62 2.06 -17.10
CA MET A 157 5.18 2.24 -17.32
C MET A 157 4.35 1.78 -16.13
N ARG A 158 3.17 2.37 -15.98
CA ARG A 158 2.10 1.92 -15.08
C ARG A 158 0.84 1.66 -15.87
N TYR A 159 0.07 0.70 -15.43
CA TYR A 159 -1.16 0.31 -16.11
C TYR A 159 -2.27 -0.04 -15.14
N GLN A 160 -3.50 0.15 -15.60
CA GLN A 160 -4.71 -0.35 -14.98
C GLN A 160 -5.53 -1.09 -16.02
N ALA A 161 -6.04 -2.27 -15.67
CA ALA A 161 -6.74 -3.16 -16.58
C ALA A 161 -7.93 -3.82 -15.90
N ARG A 162 -8.97 -4.12 -16.69
CA ARG A 162 -10.04 -5.01 -16.27
C ARG A 162 -9.62 -6.45 -16.49
N CYS A 163 -9.77 -7.27 -15.45
CA CYS A 163 -9.45 -8.68 -15.55
C CYS A 163 -10.74 -9.51 -15.60
N SER A 164 -10.81 -10.45 -16.54
CA SER A 164 -11.86 -11.48 -16.57
C SER A 164 -11.44 -12.76 -15.84
N VAL A 165 -10.25 -12.78 -15.23
CA VAL A 165 -9.76 -13.95 -14.49
C VAL A 165 -10.33 -13.93 -13.09
N VAL A 166 -10.72 -15.11 -12.62
CA VAL A 166 -11.12 -15.40 -11.24
C VAL A 166 -10.01 -14.97 -10.28
N PRO A 167 -10.28 -14.32 -9.13
CA PRO A 167 -9.23 -13.94 -8.20
C PRO A 167 -8.50 -15.19 -7.69
N PRO A 168 -7.19 -15.07 -7.39
CA PRO A 168 -6.37 -16.19 -6.91
C PRO A 168 -6.80 -16.74 -5.57
N ILE A 169 -7.64 -16.01 -4.84
CA ILE A 169 -8.21 -16.44 -3.58
C ILE A 169 -9.71 -16.16 -3.68
N LYS A 170 -10.50 -17.20 -3.47
CA LYS A 170 -11.94 -17.14 -3.39
C LYS A 170 -12.41 -17.69 -2.06
N GLY A 171 -13.62 -17.34 -1.66
CA GLY A 171 -14.23 -17.91 -0.49
C GLY A 171 -15.30 -17.02 0.09
N PHE A 172 -15.79 -17.44 1.25
CA PHE A 172 -16.74 -16.67 2.02
C PHE A 172 -16.32 -16.56 3.47
N TYR A 173 -16.87 -15.54 4.11
CA TYR A 173 -16.72 -15.25 5.52
C TYR A 173 -18.09 -14.96 6.10
N GLN A 174 -18.38 -15.58 7.23
CA GLN A 174 -19.58 -15.31 8.02
C GLN A 174 -19.17 -14.98 9.45
N LEU A 175 -19.81 -13.98 10.04
CA LEU A 175 -19.72 -13.64 11.45
C LEU A 175 -21.13 -13.38 11.97
N SER A 176 -21.50 -14.09 13.03
CA SER A 176 -22.76 -13.92 13.74
C SER A 176 -22.49 -13.63 15.21
N MET A 177 -23.21 -12.67 15.78
CA MET A 177 -23.10 -12.38 17.21
C MET A 177 -23.89 -13.43 17.99
N VAL A 178 -23.21 -14.11 18.92
CA VAL A 178 -23.80 -15.06 19.87
C VAL A 178 -24.28 -14.32 21.12
N SER A 179 -23.56 -13.28 21.53
CA SER A 179 -23.95 -12.33 22.57
C SER A 179 -23.42 -10.92 22.21
N GLU A 180 -23.67 -9.92 23.05
CA GLU A 180 -23.16 -8.55 22.83
C GLU A 180 -21.63 -8.52 22.59
N ASN A 181 -20.89 -9.36 23.32
CA ASN A 181 -19.42 -9.37 23.36
C ASN A 181 -18.82 -10.67 22.81
N GLU A 182 -19.58 -11.50 22.10
CA GLU A 182 -19.09 -12.77 21.54
C GLU A 182 -19.65 -13.01 20.15
N GLY A 183 -18.76 -13.20 19.17
CA GLY A 183 -19.12 -13.50 17.79
C GLY A 183 -18.58 -14.87 17.35
N ALA A 184 -19.40 -15.68 16.72
CA ALA A 184 -18.99 -16.91 16.04
C ALA A 184 -18.71 -16.60 14.56
N PHE A 185 -17.62 -17.12 14.03
CA PHE A 185 -17.24 -16.89 12.64
C PHE A 185 -16.81 -18.16 11.91
N LEU A 186 -16.84 -18.08 10.58
CA LEU A 186 -16.40 -19.12 9.68
C LEU A 186 -15.78 -18.50 8.43
N PHE A 187 -14.53 -18.84 8.16
CA PHE A 187 -13.92 -18.68 6.85
C PHE A 187 -13.92 -20.02 6.10
N LYS A 188 -14.26 -20.00 4.81
CA LYS A 188 -13.95 -21.07 3.86
C LYS A 188 -13.33 -20.45 2.62
N LEU A 189 -12.11 -20.86 2.31
CA LEU A 189 -11.30 -20.30 1.22
C LEU A 189 -10.86 -21.40 0.25
N SER A 190 -10.83 -21.05 -1.03
CA SER A 190 -10.23 -21.80 -2.12
C SER A 190 -9.11 -20.93 -2.72
N LEU A 191 -7.86 -21.37 -2.55
CA LEU A 191 -6.69 -20.66 -3.03
C LEU A 191 -6.20 -21.34 -4.32
N MET A 192 -5.83 -20.53 -5.31
CA MET A 192 -5.26 -20.93 -6.60
C MET A 192 -6.17 -21.84 -7.44
N GLU A 193 -7.48 -21.81 -7.22
CA GLU A 193 -8.43 -22.58 -8.02
C GLU A 193 -8.46 -22.10 -9.47
N GLY A 194 -8.31 -23.03 -10.42
CA GLY A 194 -8.23 -22.73 -11.84
C GLY A 194 -6.86 -22.22 -12.32
N TYR A 195 -5.94 -21.90 -11.40
CA TYR A 195 -4.58 -21.53 -11.73
C TYR A 195 -3.70 -22.77 -11.88
N LYS A 196 -2.77 -22.71 -12.85
CA LYS A 196 -1.88 -23.83 -13.20
C LYS A 196 -0.43 -23.46 -12.93
N ALA A 197 0.41 -24.47 -12.72
CA ALA A 197 1.85 -24.30 -12.66
C ALA A 197 2.38 -23.56 -13.91
N PRO A 198 3.43 -22.71 -13.78
CA PRO A 198 4.31 -22.58 -12.63
C PRO A 198 3.86 -21.53 -11.59
N LEU A 199 2.67 -20.94 -11.74
CA LEU A 199 2.17 -19.94 -10.79
C LEU A 199 1.96 -20.57 -9.41
N THR A 200 2.56 -19.96 -8.40
CA THR A 200 2.44 -20.40 -7.00
C THR A 200 2.11 -19.21 -6.10
N ILE A 201 1.39 -19.50 -5.02
CA ILE A 201 1.24 -18.58 -3.90
C ILE A 201 2.35 -18.91 -2.89
N GLU A 202 2.98 -17.90 -2.29
CA GLU A 202 3.97 -18.09 -1.22
C GLU A 202 3.34 -18.03 0.17
N PHE A 203 2.47 -17.05 0.37
CA PHE A 203 1.69 -16.89 1.58
C PHE A 203 0.39 -16.15 1.30
N CYS A 204 -0.57 -16.38 2.17
CA CYS A 204 -1.83 -15.67 2.26
C CYS A 204 -2.05 -15.25 3.70
N THR A 205 -2.30 -13.97 3.92
CA THR A 205 -2.70 -13.42 5.21
C THR A 205 -4.13 -12.90 5.10
N ILE A 206 -5.00 -13.44 5.93
CA ILE A 206 -6.38 -13.01 6.10
C ILE A 206 -6.46 -12.21 7.39
N THR A 207 -7.04 -11.03 7.33
CA THR A 207 -7.24 -10.16 8.49
C THR A 207 -8.74 -9.92 8.65
N MET A 208 -9.26 -10.29 9.81
CA MET A 208 -10.61 -10.00 10.26
C MET A 208 -10.54 -8.78 11.20
N PRO A 209 -10.86 -7.56 10.73
CA PRO A 209 -10.73 -6.36 11.53
C PRO A 209 -11.94 -6.15 12.46
N PHE A 210 -11.69 -5.57 13.62
CA PHE A 210 -12.68 -5.12 14.61
C PHE A 210 -12.36 -3.70 15.09
N PRO A 211 -12.54 -2.66 14.24
CA PRO A 211 -12.00 -1.33 14.54
C PRO A 211 -12.63 -0.65 15.76
N ARG A 212 -13.87 -1.03 16.11
CA ARG A 212 -14.62 -0.48 17.26
C ARG A 212 -14.67 -1.40 18.48
N ARG A 213 -14.07 -2.59 18.40
CA ARG A 213 -14.14 -3.58 19.49
C ARG A 213 -12.76 -4.09 19.80
N ARG A 214 -12.43 -4.14 21.09
CA ARG A 214 -11.16 -4.74 21.52
C ARG A 214 -11.32 -6.25 21.65
N VAL A 215 -10.52 -7.02 20.94
CA VAL A 215 -10.45 -8.48 21.06
C VAL A 215 -9.80 -8.84 22.40
N VAL A 216 -10.51 -9.60 23.23
CA VAL A 216 -10.01 -10.11 24.52
C VAL A 216 -9.43 -11.50 24.34
N SER A 217 -10.15 -12.35 23.62
CA SER A 217 -9.71 -13.71 23.34
C SER A 217 -10.33 -14.23 22.07
N PHE A 218 -9.74 -15.29 21.55
CA PHE A 218 -10.19 -16.01 20.37
C PHE A 218 -10.10 -17.51 20.67
N ASP A 219 -11.07 -18.28 20.18
CA ASP A 219 -11.07 -19.75 20.22
C ASP A 219 -11.44 -20.33 18.85
N GLY A 220 -10.61 -21.22 18.33
CA GLY A 220 -10.83 -21.88 17.04
C GLY A 220 -9.52 -22.35 16.41
N THR A 221 -9.62 -23.36 15.55
CA THR A 221 -8.46 -24.02 14.94
C THR A 221 -8.61 -23.98 13.42
N PRO A 222 -7.73 -23.29 12.67
CA PRO A 222 -7.78 -23.34 11.21
C PRO A 222 -7.34 -24.72 10.70
N SER A 223 -7.83 -25.12 9.54
CA SER A 223 -7.40 -26.37 8.88
C SER A 223 -5.93 -26.35 8.47
N ILE A 224 -5.39 -25.16 8.17
CA ILE A 224 -4.00 -24.92 7.77
C ILE A 224 -3.54 -23.53 8.22
N GLY A 225 -2.25 -23.36 8.47
CA GLY A 225 -1.67 -22.07 8.80
C GLY A 225 -1.66 -21.77 10.30
N THR A 226 -1.35 -20.53 10.63
CA THR A 226 -1.21 -20.05 12.01
C THR A 226 -2.11 -18.85 12.24
N VAL A 227 -2.60 -18.69 13.47
CA VAL A 227 -3.46 -17.57 13.87
C VAL A 227 -2.75 -16.72 14.90
N SER A 228 -2.92 -15.42 14.80
CA SER A 228 -2.56 -14.44 15.82
C SER A 228 -3.69 -13.41 15.94
N ASN A 229 -3.71 -12.65 17.02
CA ASN A 229 -4.64 -11.54 17.17
C ASN A 229 -3.91 -10.29 17.65
N THR A 230 -4.45 -9.13 17.28
CA THR A 230 -4.13 -7.84 17.88
C THR A 230 -5.31 -7.39 18.73
N ASP A 231 -5.22 -6.20 19.32
CA ASP A 231 -6.34 -5.58 20.03
C ASP A 231 -7.56 -5.40 19.13
N HIS A 232 -7.40 -5.26 17.81
CA HIS A 232 -8.48 -4.89 16.89
C HIS A 232 -8.53 -5.77 15.64
N SER A 233 -7.90 -6.94 15.64
CA SER A 233 -7.99 -7.87 14.52
C SER A 233 -7.67 -9.30 14.93
N VAL A 234 -8.22 -10.25 14.18
CA VAL A 234 -7.72 -11.63 14.13
C VAL A 234 -7.05 -11.84 12.78
N GLU A 235 -5.84 -12.36 12.80
CA GLU A 235 -5.01 -12.59 11.63
C GLU A 235 -4.76 -14.09 11.45
N TRP A 236 -5.02 -14.57 10.24
CA TRP A 236 -4.79 -15.96 9.84
C TRP A 236 -3.79 -15.99 8.68
N LYS A 237 -2.64 -16.62 8.92
CA LYS A 237 -1.55 -16.71 7.95
C LYS A 237 -1.38 -18.14 7.46
N ILE A 238 -1.52 -18.34 6.16
CA ILE A 238 -1.26 -19.59 5.44
C ILE A 238 0.07 -19.42 4.71
N ILE A 239 1.04 -20.30 4.99
CA ILE A 239 2.32 -20.34 4.27
C ILE A 239 2.33 -21.59 3.42
N THR A 240 2.56 -21.43 2.13
CA THR A 240 2.54 -22.50 1.14
C THR A 240 3.97 -22.83 0.76
N ASN A 241 4.39 -24.08 1.04
CA ASN A 241 5.75 -24.49 0.77
C ASN A 241 5.91 -24.82 -0.72
N ALA A 242 6.79 -24.12 -1.43
CA ALA A 242 6.98 -24.22 -2.88
C ALA A 242 7.28 -25.65 -3.38
N ARG A 243 7.76 -26.55 -2.50
CA ARG A 243 8.07 -27.94 -2.82
C ARG A 243 6.88 -28.92 -2.79
N SER A 244 5.73 -28.59 -2.17
CA SER A 244 4.67 -29.59 -1.93
C SER A 244 3.33 -29.34 -2.63
N VAL A 245 3.09 -28.17 -3.25
CA VAL A 245 1.74 -27.81 -3.75
C VAL A 245 1.74 -27.20 -5.17
N SER A 246 2.77 -27.47 -5.96
CA SER A 246 2.83 -27.01 -7.36
C SER A 246 1.61 -27.47 -8.16
N GLY A 247 0.70 -26.53 -8.45
CA GLY A 247 -0.44 -26.71 -9.37
C GLY A 247 -1.70 -27.34 -8.76
N LYS A 248 -1.84 -27.43 -7.43
CA LYS A 248 -3.10 -27.88 -6.79
C LYS A 248 -3.76 -26.72 -6.05
N SER A 249 -5.08 -26.61 -6.18
CA SER A 249 -5.88 -25.72 -5.34
C SER A 249 -5.75 -26.11 -3.87
N ILE A 250 -5.83 -25.13 -2.98
CA ILE A 250 -5.79 -25.34 -1.52
C ILE A 250 -7.13 -24.91 -0.96
N GLU A 251 -7.83 -25.85 -0.33
CA GLU A 251 -9.00 -25.54 0.46
C GLU A 251 -8.58 -25.29 1.91
N ALA A 252 -9.01 -24.17 2.47
CA ALA A 252 -8.66 -23.77 3.82
C ALA A 252 -9.92 -23.29 4.56
N THR A 253 -10.10 -23.76 5.79
CA THR A 253 -11.24 -23.37 6.62
C THR A 253 -10.77 -22.88 7.97
N PHE A 254 -11.48 -21.90 8.52
CA PHE A 254 -11.17 -21.37 9.83
C PHE A 254 -12.46 -21.00 10.57
N PRO A 255 -13.04 -21.96 11.31
CA PRO A 255 -14.13 -21.69 12.23
C PRO A 255 -13.61 -21.25 13.61
N GLY A 256 -14.39 -20.42 14.30
CA GLY A 256 -14.07 -20.07 15.68
C GLY A 256 -15.04 -19.07 16.31
N THR A 257 -14.68 -18.61 17.49
CA THR A 257 -15.36 -17.57 18.24
C THR A 257 -14.37 -16.50 18.67
N VAL A 258 -14.81 -15.24 18.62
CA VAL A 258 -14.06 -14.08 19.07
C VAL A 258 -14.83 -13.43 20.22
N ARG A 259 -14.11 -13.11 21.29
CA ARG A 259 -14.66 -12.40 22.46
C ARG A 259 -14.11 -10.99 22.51
N PHE A 260 -15.01 -10.05 22.73
CA PHE A 260 -14.71 -8.63 22.81
C PHE A 260 -14.71 -8.15 24.26
N ALA A 261 -13.99 -7.08 24.51
CA ALA A 261 -14.13 -6.33 25.74
C ALA A 261 -15.55 -5.75 25.79
N PRO A 262 -16.19 -5.71 26.98
CA PRO A 262 -17.46 -5.04 27.14
C PRO A 262 -17.41 -3.62 26.61
N TRP A 263 -18.51 -3.19 25.97
CA TRP A 263 -18.64 -1.81 25.51
C TRP A 263 -18.59 -0.88 26.72
N GLN A 264 -17.49 -0.13 26.86
CA GLN A 264 -17.49 1.01 27.76
C GLN A 264 -18.04 2.18 26.95
N ASP A 265 -19.28 2.57 27.22
CA ASP A 265 -19.72 3.91 26.88
C ASP A 265 -18.67 4.86 27.43
N GLN A 266 -18.03 5.64 26.56
CA GLN A 266 -17.35 6.86 26.99
C GLN A 266 -18.44 7.83 27.47
N ARG A 267 -19.01 7.58 28.65
CA ARG A 267 -19.61 8.65 29.43
C ARG A 267 -18.44 9.51 29.89
N LEU A 268 -18.22 10.60 29.17
CA LEU A 268 -17.48 11.75 29.69
C LEU A 268 -17.97 11.98 31.13
N PRO A 269 -17.08 12.10 32.13
CA PRO A 269 -17.50 12.39 33.48
C PRO A 269 -18.22 13.73 33.43
N SER A 270 -19.52 13.73 33.72
CA SER A 270 -20.28 14.94 33.93
C SER A 270 -19.70 15.61 35.16
N SER A 271 -18.80 16.58 34.92
CA SER A 271 -18.31 17.50 35.92
C SER A 271 -19.52 18.19 36.55
N GLY A 272 -19.82 17.79 37.78
CA GLY A 272 -20.89 18.37 38.57
C GLY A 272 -20.60 19.84 38.86
N LEU A 273 -21.61 20.69 38.68
CA LEU A 273 -21.72 21.95 39.40
C LEU A 273 -23.11 21.99 40.04
N ALA A 274 -23.10 21.83 41.35
CA ALA A 274 -24.22 22.14 42.21
C ALA A 274 -24.30 23.67 42.39
N LEU A 275 -25.45 24.25 42.06
CA LEU A 275 -25.96 25.53 42.56
C LEU A 275 -27.44 25.56 42.14
N GLY A 276 -28.47 25.65 42.98
CA GLY A 276 -28.62 26.46 44.18
C GLY A 276 -29.67 27.54 43.88
N SER A 277 -30.93 27.25 44.20
CA SER A 277 -32.07 28.18 44.42
C SER A 277 -32.45 29.18 43.31
N MET A 278 -33.64 29.01 42.73
CA MET A 278 -34.37 30.08 42.01
C MET A 278 -35.42 30.67 42.95
N ALA A 279 -35.32 31.96 43.23
CA ALA A 279 -36.43 32.82 43.64
C ALA A 279 -36.44 33.98 42.63
N ASP A 280 -37.52 34.09 41.88
CA ASP A 280 -37.84 35.20 40.97
C ASP A 280 -38.25 36.43 41.78
N GLU A 281 -37.82 37.62 41.36
CA GLU A 281 -38.70 38.78 41.06
C GLU A 281 -37.90 40.08 40.77
N ASP A 282 -38.33 40.75 39.69
CA ASP A 282 -38.38 42.20 39.41
C ASP A 282 -37.13 43.11 39.42
N SER A 283 -36.82 43.70 38.25
CA SER A 283 -37.01 45.14 37.92
C SER A 283 -36.13 45.60 36.73
N ASP A 284 -36.73 46.40 35.83
CA ASP A 284 -36.13 47.22 34.75
C ASP A 284 -35.87 48.67 35.28
N PRO A 285 -35.28 49.63 34.52
CA PRO A 285 -34.05 49.64 33.70
C PRO A 285 -33.14 50.85 34.06
N GLU A 286 -31.97 50.98 33.42
CA GLU A 286 -31.31 52.23 32.94
C GLU A 286 -29.76 52.29 33.03
N THR A 287 -29.22 52.83 31.93
CA THR A 287 -27.96 53.58 31.68
C THR A 287 -26.54 53.00 31.80
N GLU A 288 -25.84 53.21 30.67
CA GLU A 288 -24.45 53.65 30.50
C GLU A 288 -23.28 52.67 30.47
N SER A 289 -22.76 52.55 29.24
CA SER A 289 -21.35 52.45 28.85
C SER A 289 -20.36 51.75 29.79
N SER A 290 -19.93 50.56 29.37
CA SER A 290 -18.50 50.24 29.38
C SER A 290 -18.26 49.09 28.41
N GLY A 291 -17.17 49.21 27.65
CA GLY A 291 -16.83 48.28 26.60
C GLY A 291 -16.68 46.85 27.12
N SER A 292 -17.32 45.93 26.42
CA SER A 292 -16.78 44.59 26.26
C SER A 292 -17.14 44.21 24.83
N MET A 293 -16.13 44.16 23.96
CA MET A 293 -16.21 43.33 22.77
C MET A 293 -16.56 41.93 23.27
N VAL A 294 -17.85 41.61 23.28
CA VAL A 294 -18.29 40.21 23.26
C VAL A 294 -17.58 39.67 22.06
N ASN A 295 -16.59 38.80 22.30
CA ASN A 295 -15.76 38.25 21.25
C ASN A 295 -16.70 37.51 20.32
N VAL A 296 -17.10 38.17 19.24
CA VAL A 296 -18.10 37.68 18.30
C VAL A 296 -17.61 36.35 17.74
N GLU A 297 -16.30 36.15 17.67
CA GLU A 297 -15.65 34.89 17.32
C GLU A 297 -15.86 33.81 18.37
N ASP A 298 -15.82 34.09 19.68
CA ASP A 298 -16.12 33.07 20.71
C ASP A 298 -17.61 32.70 20.72
N TYR A 299 -18.51 33.67 20.53
CA TYR A 299 -19.95 33.38 20.44
C TYR A 299 -20.29 32.60 19.16
N ILE A 300 -19.66 32.92 18.03
CA ILE A 300 -19.81 32.17 16.78
C ILE A 300 -19.20 30.77 16.93
N MET A 301 -18.04 30.62 17.56
CA MET A 301 -17.38 29.33 17.76
C MET A 301 -18.13 28.44 18.75
N GLU A 302 -18.73 29.01 19.80
CA GLU A 302 -19.58 28.27 20.75
C GLU A 302 -20.91 27.85 20.10
N LYS A 303 -21.50 28.70 19.25
CA LYS A 303 -22.69 28.35 18.48
C LYS A 303 -22.39 27.29 17.41
N MET A 304 -21.25 27.40 16.72
CA MET A 304 -20.79 26.39 15.75
C MET A 304 -20.48 25.05 16.43
N ASN A 305 -19.96 25.05 17.66
CA ASN A 305 -19.72 23.81 18.42
C ASN A 305 -20.99 23.22 19.03
N LYS A 306 -22.01 24.03 19.36
CA LYS A 306 -23.31 23.54 19.87
C LYS A 306 -24.20 22.94 18.78
N ASP A 307 -24.10 23.45 17.54
CA ASP A 307 -24.89 22.97 16.40
C ASP A 307 -24.20 21.84 15.60
N LEU A 308 -22.93 21.52 15.89
CA LEU A 308 -22.29 20.31 15.40
C LEU A 308 -22.70 19.13 16.28
N GLN A 309 -23.73 18.40 15.85
CA GLN A 309 -23.91 17.03 16.31
C GLN A 309 -22.57 16.30 16.10
N ALA A 310 -22.12 15.59 17.15
CA ALA A 310 -21.01 14.66 17.01
C ALA A 310 -21.26 13.83 15.75
N VAL A 311 -20.29 13.82 14.82
CA VAL A 311 -20.38 13.05 13.58
C VAL A 311 -20.87 11.66 13.96
N ASP A 312 -22.06 11.30 13.50
CA ASP A 312 -22.52 9.94 13.63
C ASP A 312 -21.57 9.08 12.80
N LEU A 313 -20.70 8.36 13.48
CA LEU A 313 -19.70 7.51 12.85
C LEU A 313 -20.35 6.34 12.10
N GLU A 314 -21.68 6.20 12.10
CA GLU A 314 -22.47 5.41 11.14
C GLU A 314 -22.42 5.95 9.68
N GLU A 315 -21.49 6.86 9.36
CA GLU A 315 -21.29 7.36 8.01
C GLU A 315 -20.79 6.25 7.05
N PRO A 316 -21.51 5.96 5.94
CA PRO A 316 -21.25 4.82 5.05
C PRO A 316 -19.95 4.91 4.23
N PHE A 317 -19.12 5.92 4.45
CA PHE A 317 -17.85 6.11 3.73
C PHE A 317 -16.61 5.96 4.63
N CYS A 318 -16.77 5.64 5.91
CA CYS A 318 -15.64 5.25 6.74
C CYS A 318 -15.28 3.79 6.45
N TRP A 319 -14.24 3.54 5.65
CA TRP A 319 -13.75 2.17 5.38
C TRP A 319 -13.41 1.39 6.66
N GLN A 320 -13.16 2.08 7.77
CA GLN A 320 -12.91 1.50 9.10
C GLN A 320 -14.20 1.08 9.83
N ALA A 321 -15.39 1.35 9.30
CA ALA A 321 -16.66 0.95 9.91
C ALA A 321 -17.20 -0.40 9.38
N TYR A 322 -16.68 -0.87 8.24
CA TYR A 322 -17.16 -2.10 7.62
C TYR A 322 -16.35 -3.31 8.12
N ASN A 323 -17.06 -4.30 8.68
CA ASN A 323 -16.51 -5.60 9.10
C ASN A 323 -16.26 -6.51 7.88
N TYR A 324 -15.47 -6.09 6.90
CA TYR A 324 -15.03 -6.97 5.82
C TYR A 324 -13.66 -7.56 6.15
N ALA A 325 -13.49 -8.85 5.85
CA ALA A 325 -12.18 -9.46 5.94
C ALA A 325 -11.30 -8.97 4.79
N LYS A 326 -10.05 -8.64 5.09
CA LYS A 326 -9.04 -8.30 4.09
C LYS A 326 -8.16 -9.50 3.83
N VAL A 327 -7.83 -9.74 2.57
CA VAL A 327 -6.88 -10.79 2.18
C VAL A 327 -5.70 -10.14 1.47
N CYS A 328 -4.49 -10.52 1.86
CA CYS A 328 -3.25 -10.12 1.21
C CYS A 328 -2.42 -11.36 0.88
N SER A 329 -1.91 -11.45 -0.34
CA SER A 329 -1.10 -12.57 -0.79
C SER A 329 0.00 -12.13 -1.73
N VAL A 330 1.02 -12.97 -1.84
CA VAL A 330 2.09 -12.83 -2.83
C VAL A 330 2.04 -14.01 -3.77
N LEU A 331 1.88 -13.71 -5.06
CA LEU A 331 1.94 -14.67 -6.15
C LEU A 331 3.29 -14.54 -6.86
N ILE A 332 3.87 -15.68 -7.20
CA ILE A 332 5.10 -15.74 -7.97
C ILE A 332 4.87 -16.62 -9.19
N ASP A 333 5.18 -16.06 -10.35
CA ASP A 333 5.28 -16.77 -11.61
C ASP A 333 6.75 -17.02 -11.93
N PHE A 334 7.10 -18.27 -12.24
CA PHE A 334 8.43 -18.65 -12.69
C PHE A 334 8.42 -18.82 -14.20
N THR A 335 8.53 -17.71 -14.93
CA THR A 335 8.80 -17.72 -16.36
C THR A 335 10.32 -17.71 -16.56
N TYR A 336 10.87 -18.82 -17.08
CA TYR A 336 12.28 -18.97 -17.45
C TYR A 336 12.54 -18.57 -18.89
#